data_AF-A0A8S3FRS1-F1
#
_entry.id   AF-A0A8S3FRS1-F1
#
_cell.length_a   1.000
_cell.length_b   1.000
_cell.length_c   1.000
_cell.angle_alpha   90.00
_cell.angle_beta   90.00
_cell.angle_gamma   90.00
#
_symmetry.space_group_name_H-M   'P 1'
#
loop_
_entity.id
_entity.type
_entity.pdbx_description
1 polymer ?
#
loop_
_entity_poly.entity_id
_entity_poly.type
_entity_poly.pdbx_seq_one_letter_code
_entity_poly.pdbx_strand_id
1 'polypeptide(L)' 'LAYILVYKLPFILQAAWRLIKTWMPTETQNGVKFVDEKTITQYVALDQLSKAMGGTSSDES' A
#
# COMPACT_ATOMS: atom_id res chain seq x y z
N LEU A 1 -6.01 3.05 -14.06
CA LEU A 1 -4.74 2.44 -13.64
C LEU A 1 -4.99 1.66 -12.36
N ALA A 2 -4.57 0.40 -12.30
CA ALA A 2 -4.60 -0.39 -11.06
C ALA A 2 -3.32 -0.11 -10.27
N TYR A 3 -3.45 0.25 -8.98
CA TYR A 3 -2.32 0.46 -8.08
C TYR A 3 -2.32 -0.61 -7.00
N ILE A 4 -1.12 -1.06 -6.62
CA ILE A 4 -0.92 -1.93 -5.45
C ILE A 4 -0.32 -1.04 -4.36
N LEU A 5 -1.08 -0.83 -3.28
CA LEU A 5 -0.61 -0.08 -2.12
C LEU A 5 -0.02 -1.05 -1.11
N VAL A 6 1.26 -0.88 -0.80
CA VAL A 6 1.94 -1.65 0.23
C VAL A 6 2.08 -0.78 1.47
N TYR A 7 1.23 -1.05 2.46
CA TYR A 7 1.14 -0.27 3.68
C TYR A 7 2.20 -0.68 4.71
N LYS A 8 2.95 0.31 5.23
CA LYS A 8 3.97 0.16 6.29
C LYS A 8 4.94 -0.99 6.07
N LEU A 9 5.57 -1.06 4.88
CA LEU A 9 6.60 -2.08 4.63
C LEU A 9 7.79 -1.90 5.60
N PRO A 10 8.09 -2.89 6.46
CA PRO A 10 9.26 -2.86 7.33
C PRO A 10 10.55 -2.87 6.52
N PHE A 11 11.63 -2.26 7.05
CA PHE A 11 12.91 -2.18 6.34
C PHE A 11 13.48 -3.56 5.97
N ILE A 12 13.26 -4.58 6.80
CA ILE A 12 13.72 -5.95 6.55
C ILE A 12 13.05 -6.56 5.30
N LEU A 13 11.79 -6.18 5.01
CA LEU A 13 11.07 -6.65 3.83
C LEU A 13 11.45 -5.90 2.55
N GLN A 14 12.23 -4.81 2.62
CA GLN A 14 12.74 -4.16 1.41
C GLN A 14 13.68 -5.08 0.61
N ALA A 15 14.46 -5.93 1.29
CA ALA A 15 15.30 -6.91 0.61
C ALA A 15 14.46 -7.95 -0.13
N ALA A 16 13.39 -8.45 0.50
CA ALA A 16 12.44 -9.36 -0.12
C ALA A 16 11.72 -8.70 -1.31
N TRP A 17 11.31 -7.44 -1.18
CA TRP A 17 10.71 -6.67 -2.29
C TRP A 17 11.62 -6.63 -3.53
N ARG A 18 12.94 -6.50 -3.34
CA ARG A 18 13.90 -6.52 -4.46
C ARG A 18 13.95 -7.85 -5.20
N LEU A 19 13.61 -8.96 -4.55
CA LEU A 19 13.48 -10.27 -5.20
C LEU A 19 12.12 -10.38 -5.90
N ILE A 20 11.04 -9.97 -5.23
CA ILE A 20 9.68 -10.04 -5.79
C ILE A 20 9.56 -9.17 -7.06
N LYS A 21 10.20 -7.99 -7.09
CA LYS A 21 10.17 -7.12 -8.28
C LYS A 21 10.78 -7.74 -9.52
N THR A 22 11.73 -8.68 -9.40
CA THR A 22 12.33 -9.32 -10.59
C THR A 22 11.37 -10.32 -11.24
N TRP A 23 10.36 -10.78 -10.50
CA TRP A 23 9.30 -11.64 -11.01
C TRP A 23 8.16 -10.86 -11.69
N MET A 24 8.20 -9.52 -11.66
CA MET A 24 7.15 -8.66 -12.21
C MET A 24 7.57 -7.95 -13.50
N PRO A 25 6.65 -7.78 -14.46
CA PRO A 25 6.83 -6.90 -15.62
C PRO A 25 7.07 -5.45 -15.20
N THR A 26 7.89 -4.71 -15.96
CA THR A 26 8.29 -3.32 -15.65
C THR A 26 7.10 -2.36 -15.52
N GLU A 27 6.02 -2.62 -16.27
CA GLU A 27 4.78 -1.85 -16.20
C GLU A 27 4.10 -1.98 -14.83
N THR A 28 4.04 -3.19 -14.30
CA THR A 28 3.45 -3.49 -12.97
C THR A 28 4.31 -2.96 -11.82
N GLN A 29 5.63 -2.96 -11.98
CA GLN A 29 6.55 -2.42 -10.96
C GLN A 29 6.25 -0.95 -10.65
N ASN A 30 5.86 -0.16 -11.65
CA ASN A 30 5.53 1.27 -11.49
C ASN A 30 4.19 1.50 -10.77
N GLY A 31 3.29 0.51 -10.81
CA GLY A 31 1.98 0.52 -10.15
C GLY A 31 2.05 0.24 -8.65
N VAL A 32 3.20 -0.23 -8.13
CA VAL A 32 3.35 -0.50 -6.70
C VAL A 32 3.78 0.76 -5.96
N LYS A 33 3.01 1.15 -4.94
CA LYS A 33 3.27 2.33 -4.10
C LYS A 33 3.42 1.90 -2.65
N PHE A 34 4.52 2.29 -2.05
CA PHE A 34 4.75 2.11 -0.62
C PHE A 34 4.17 3.30 0.11
N VAL A 35 3.26 3.03 1.04
CA VAL A 35 2.52 4.06 1.77
C VAL A 35 2.57 3.81 3.27
N ASP A 36 2.30 4.86 4.03
CA ASP A 36 2.19 4.90 5.48
C ASP A 36 0.91 5.64 5.88
N GLU A 37 0.68 5.85 7.18
CA GLU A 37 -0.50 6.56 7.72
C GLU A 37 -0.66 7.97 7.14
N LYS A 38 0.43 8.63 6.75
CA LYS A 38 0.42 10.00 6.24
C LYS A 38 0.15 10.08 4.74
N THR A 39 0.54 9.04 4.02
CA THR A 39 0.52 9.01 2.54
C THR A 39 -0.61 8.18 1.97
N ILE A 40 -1.17 7.24 2.73
CA ILE A 40 -2.29 6.39 2.28
C ILE A 40 -3.54 7.20 1.92
N THR A 41 -3.77 8.33 2.59
CA THR A 41 -4.90 9.24 2.35
C THR A 41 -4.86 9.95 1.00
N GLN A 42 -3.71 9.93 0.32
CA GLN A 42 -3.57 10.43 -1.06
C GLN A 42 -4.20 9.49 -2.08
N TYR A 43 -4.44 8.22 -1.70
CA TYR A 43 -4.94 7.17 -2.58
C TYR A 43 -6.31 6.65 -2.15
N VAL A 44 -6.61 6.67 -0.85
CA VAL A 44 -7.87 6.17 -0.27
C VAL A 44 -8.42 7.22 0.68
N ALA A 45 -9.69 7.59 0.54
CA ALA A 45 -10.34 8.54 1.44
C ALA A 45 -10.47 7.97 2.87
N LEU A 46 -10.42 8.82 3.89
CA LEU A 46 -10.41 8.40 5.30
C LEU A 46 -11.64 7.57 5.69
N ASP A 47 -12.80 7.90 5.13
CA ASP A 47 -14.07 7.22 5.34
C ASP A 47 -14.14 5.83 4.70
N GLN A 48 -13.25 5.54 3.75
CA GLN A 48 -13.10 4.23 3.11
C GLN A 48 -11.90 3.43 3.64
N LEU A 49 -11.08 4.05 4.48
CA LEU A 49 -9.93 3.41 5.09
C LEU A 49 -10.34 2.80 6.45
N SER A 50 -10.00 1.54 6.69
CA SER A 50 -10.28 0.89 7.98
C SER A 50 -9.57 1.60 9.13
N LYS A 51 -10.19 1.58 10.31
CA LYS A 51 -9.63 2.16 11.56
C LYS A 51 -8.25 1.60 11.89
N ALA A 52 -7.98 0.33 11.59
CA ALA A 52 -6.67 -0.29 11.82
C ALA A 52 -5.53 0.36 11.00
N MET A 53 -5.87 1.04 9.90
CA MET A 53 -4.93 1.77 9.05
C MET A 53 -4.98 3.29 9.27
N GLY A 54 -5.66 3.75 10.34
CA GLY A 54 -5.80 5.18 10.67
C GLY A 54 -6.96 5.89 9.98
N GLY A 55 -7.86 5.15 9.32
CA GLY A 55 -9.07 5.70 8.74
C GLY A 55 -10.24 5.82 9.71
N THR A 56 -11.36 6.31 9.21
CA THR A 56 -12.61 6.51 9.96
C THR A 56 -13.71 5.58 9.49
N SER A 57 -13.43 4.66 8.55
CA SER A 57 -14.44 3.70 8.10
C SER A 57 -14.88 2.87 9.29
N SER A 58 -16.16 2.97 9.62
CA SER A 58 -16.80 2.06 10.55
C SER A 58 -16.91 0.73 9.82
N ASP A 59 -16.06 -0.23 10.17
CA ASP A 59 -16.34 -1.64 9.91
C ASP A 59 -17.63 -1.98 10.70
N GLU A 60 -18.80 -1.56 10.19
CA GLU A 60 -20.09 -2.07 10.63
C GLU A 60 -20.33 -3.36 9.85
N SER A 61 -20.02 -4.47 10.51
CA SER A 61 -20.48 -5.82 10.17
C SER A 61 -20.66 -6.60 11.47
#